data_AF-A0A6J7W075-F1
#
_entry.id   AF-A0A6J7W075-F1
#
_cell.length_a   1.000
_cell.length_b   1.000
_cell.length_c   1.000
_cell.angle_alpha   90.00
_cell.angle_beta   90.00
_cell.angle_gamma   90.00
#
_symmetry.space_group_name_H-M   'P 1'
#
loop_
_entity.id
_entity.type
_entity.pdbx_description
1 polymer ?
#
loop_
_entity_poly.entity_id
_entity_poly.type
_entity_poly.pdbx_seq_one_letter_code
_entity_poly.pdbx_strand_id
1 'polypeptide(L)'
;MAGLATPSASIQSLCDYFYLLSVFADPTIKGCAAFGVAKGAAGHMASLGELQKVGALLTAWSKDLGAKPIAYPAPLAAAGIPQRSALLLAGLMVGIPTKSAHMDGISTSAVIAEHSINATVAILENSQEALGTGTFAGQAIGELVGAGFYDNTKTDWAALLSAADSGRFNLGLSGDDAIAGMLGVLRLVPRVKGDPAAVAKFKALDSINYTSDKPTILLSNEADRLVFAGNSALYVDNARASYKARLAKYKAGTGTKPMWNTLALYALTPETYTKYTDAGLPDFAAPVAESGVGHQSFTQAQMMGWVKLLAQSAKTGKAPSQKFVGSSIFAKIDPNLNTDPDFLPNLLKYKS
;
A
#
# COMPACT_ATOMS: atom_id res chain seq x y z
N MET A 1 10.51 -6.87 -6.81
CA MET A 1 10.67 -5.46 -6.35
C MET A 1 11.58 -5.29 -5.12
N ALA A 2 12.00 -6.35 -4.43
CA ALA A 2 13.04 -6.24 -3.40
C ALA A 2 14.33 -5.65 -4.01
N GLY A 3 14.64 -4.39 -3.70
CA GLY A 3 15.83 -3.68 -4.19
C GLY A 3 15.58 -2.39 -4.99
N LEU A 4 14.33 -2.03 -5.33
CA LEU A 4 14.01 -0.80 -6.10
C LEU A 4 12.93 0.08 -5.44
N ALA A 5 12.57 -0.19 -4.19
CA ALA A 5 11.62 0.60 -3.41
C ALA A 5 12.30 1.03 -2.11
N THR A 6 11.98 2.21 -1.58
CA THR A 6 12.44 2.62 -0.25
C THR A 6 11.67 1.84 0.81
N PRO A 7 12.26 0.81 1.43
CA PRO A 7 11.51 -0.03 2.36
C PRO A 7 10.93 0.78 3.50
N SER A 8 11.55 1.92 3.85
CA SER A 8 11.09 2.73 4.97
C SER A 8 9.67 3.27 4.82
N ALA A 9 9.29 3.75 3.63
CA ALA A 9 7.99 4.40 3.42
C ALA A 9 6.82 3.41 3.48
N SER A 10 6.99 2.25 2.84
CA SER A 10 5.97 1.19 2.88
C SER A 10 5.88 0.55 4.26
N ILE A 11 7.03 0.31 4.91
CA ILE A 11 7.05 -0.28 6.25
C ILE A 11 6.51 0.69 7.29
N GLN A 12 6.78 1.99 7.19
CA GLN A 12 6.15 3.00 8.04
C GLN A 12 4.63 2.91 7.95
N SER A 13 4.07 2.81 6.74
CA SER A 13 2.63 2.64 6.52
C SER A 13 2.08 1.39 7.23
N LEU A 14 2.76 0.25 7.09
CA LEU A 14 2.34 -1.00 7.73
C LEU A 14 2.50 -0.96 9.27
N CYS A 15 3.51 -0.29 9.79
CA CYS A 15 3.69 -0.10 11.23
C CYS A 15 2.62 0.83 11.81
N ASP A 16 2.29 1.90 11.10
CA ASP A 16 1.16 2.76 11.43
C ASP A 16 -0.16 1.99 11.37
N TYR A 17 -0.28 1.00 10.48
CA TYR A 17 -1.49 0.19 10.42
C TYR A 17 -1.68 -0.63 11.71
N PHE A 18 -0.62 -1.28 12.20
CA PHE A 18 -0.67 -1.94 13.51
C PHE A 18 -1.05 -0.98 14.65
N TYR A 19 -0.50 0.23 14.64
CA TYR A 19 -0.82 1.25 15.65
C TYR A 19 -2.29 1.70 15.57
N LEU A 20 -2.82 1.92 14.37
CA LEU A 20 -4.22 2.30 14.19
C LEU A 20 -5.17 1.18 14.65
N LEU A 21 -4.83 -0.08 14.36
CA LEU A 21 -5.59 -1.24 14.87
C LEU A 21 -5.48 -1.37 16.39
N SER A 22 -4.34 -1.03 17.00
CA SER A 22 -4.23 -1.05 18.45
C SER A 22 -5.08 0.01 19.13
N VAL A 23 -5.27 1.16 18.48
CA VAL A 23 -6.14 2.23 18.99
C VAL A 23 -7.62 1.88 18.85
N PHE A 24 -8.05 1.45 17.66
CA PHE A 24 -9.47 1.32 17.34
C PHE A 24 -10.07 -0.06 17.58
N ALA A 25 -9.25 -1.09 17.74
CA ALA A 25 -9.74 -2.48 17.76
C ALA A 25 -9.22 -3.31 18.93
N ASP A 26 -7.90 -3.40 19.12
CA ASP A 26 -7.31 -4.23 20.17
C ASP A 26 -6.06 -3.56 20.79
N PRO A 27 -6.19 -2.93 21.98
CA PRO A 27 -5.08 -2.22 22.63
C PRO A 27 -3.94 -3.13 23.09
N THR A 28 -4.08 -4.46 22.98
CA THR A 28 -2.99 -5.40 23.27
C THR A 28 -2.02 -5.55 22.10
N ILE A 29 -2.38 -5.07 20.90
CA ILE A 29 -1.49 -5.03 19.74
C ILE A 29 -0.37 -4.02 19.99
N LYS A 30 0.86 -4.47 19.83
CA LYS A 30 2.07 -3.66 19.86
C LYS A 30 2.63 -3.42 18.46
N GLY A 31 2.40 -4.37 17.54
CA GLY A 31 2.89 -4.31 16.17
C GLY A 31 4.38 -4.06 16.08
N CYS A 32 4.79 -3.10 15.25
CA CYS A 32 6.20 -2.78 15.04
C CYS A 32 6.97 -2.35 16.29
N ALA A 33 6.30 -1.90 17.35
CA ALA A 33 6.97 -1.62 18.63
C ALA A 33 7.49 -2.89 19.32
N ALA A 34 6.97 -4.08 18.97
CA ALA A 34 7.44 -5.36 19.51
C ALA A 34 8.58 -5.99 18.68
N PHE A 35 8.82 -5.52 17.45
CA PHE A 35 9.78 -6.14 16.54
C PHE A 35 11.22 -5.71 16.88
N GLY A 36 12.15 -6.66 16.89
CA GLY A 36 13.56 -6.43 17.23
C GLY A 36 13.87 -6.33 18.73
N VAL A 37 12.87 -6.46 19.62
CA VAL A 37 13.06 -6.50 21.09
C VAL A 37 13.89 -7.72 21.52
N ALA A 38 13.67 -8.86 20.86
CA ALA A 38 14.50 -10.04 20.94
C ALA A 38 14.95 -10.44 19.53
N LYS A 39 16.10 -11.10 19.42
CA LYS A 39 16.63 -11.63 18.15
C LYS A 39 16.40 -13.14 18.02
N GLY A 40 16.51 -13.64 16.80
CA GLY A 40 16.42 -15.07 16.48
C GLY A 40 15.03 -15.63 16.79
N ALA A 41 14.99 -16.87 17.30
CA ALA A 41 13.73 -17.58 17.53
C ALA A 41 12.76 -16.82 18.45
N ALA A 42 13.26 -16.19 19.52
CA ALA A 42 12.42 -15.41 20.43
C ALA A 42 11.79 -14.18 19.76
N GLY A 43 12.55 -13.46 18.94
CA GLY A 43 12.06 -12.32 18.15
C GLY A 43 11.03 -12.74 17.10
N HIS A 44 11.26 -13.88 16.44
CA HIS A 44 10.31 -14.44 15.49
C HIS A 44 8.99 -14.82 16.17
N MET A 45 9.03 -15.50 17.31
CA MET A 45 7.82 -15.87 18.05
C MET A 45 7.04 -14.65 18.57
N ALA A 46 7.72 -13.58 18.98
CA ALA A 46 7.06 -12.33 19.34
C ALA A 46 6.33 -11.71 18.12
N SER A 47 6.97 -11.75 16.95
CA SER A 47 6.38 -11.23 15.71
C SER A 47 5.17 -12.06 15.27
N LEU A 48 5.27 -13.39 15.35
CA LEU A 48 4.13 -14.29 15.10
C LEU A 48 2.97 -14.05 16.07
N GLY A 49 3.26 -13.74 17.35
CA GLY A 49 2.22 -13.39 18.32
C GLY A 49 1.43 -12.15 17.92
N GLU A 50 2.10 -11.12 17.40
CA GLU A 50 1.42 -9.92 16.87
C GLU A 50 0.62 -10.23 15.60
N LEU A 51 1.15 -11.08 14.70
CA LEU A 51 0.41 -11.54 13.52
C LEU A 51 -0.85 -12.33 13.90
N GLN A 52 -0.78 -13.18 14.94
CA GLN A 52 -1.93 -13.92 15.43
C GLN A 52 -3.04 -13.00 15.96
N LYS A 53 -2.69 -11.93 16.68
CA LYS A 53 -3.67 -10.95 17.17
C LYS A 53 -4.43 -10.28 16.02
N VAL A 54 -3.70 -9.73 15.04
CA VAL A 54 -4.36 -9.10 13.89
C VAL A 54 -5.11 -10.11 13.03
N GLY A 55 -4.60 -11.34 12.87
CA GLY A 55 -5.31 -12.42 12.18
C GLY A 55 -6.64 -12.77 12.86
N ALA A 56 -6.66 -12.88 14.18
CA ALA A 56 -7.87 -13.11 14.96
C ALA A 56 -8.87 -11.95 14.83
N LEU A 57 -8.37 -10.70 14.87
CA LEU A 57 -9.19 -9.50 14.67
C LEU A 57 -9.86 -9.49 13.29
N LEU A 58 -9.09 -9.65 12.22
CA LEU A 58 -9.63 -9.65 10.85
C LEU A 58 -10.59 -10.82 10.61
N THR A 59 -10.31 -11.99 11.20
CA THR A 59 -11.21 -13.16 11.15
C THR A 59 -12.52 -12.91 11.91
N ALA A 60 -12.51 -12.11 12.98
CA ALA A 60 -13.73 -11.72 13.65
C ALA A 60 -14.56 -10.78 12.76
N TRP A 61 -13.92 -9.81 12.12
CA TRP A 61 -14.59 -8.87 11.20
C TRP A 61 -15.12 -9.52 9.94
N SER A 62 -14.47 -10.56 9.39
CA SER A 62 -14.99 -11.23 8.19
C SER A 62 -16.34 -11.91 8.41
N LYS A 63 -16.73 -12.18 9.66
CA LYS A 63 -18.02 -12.81 9.99
C LYS A 63 -19.21 -11.87 9.90
N ASP A 64 -19.01 -10.58 10.14
CA ASP A 64 -20.08 -9.57 10.18
C ASP A 64 -19.74 -8.29 9.40
N LEU A 65 -18.68 -8.34 8.59
CA LEU A 65 -18.12 -7.21 7.85
C LEU A 65 -17.86 -5.98 8.73
N GLY A 66 -17.48 -6.20 10.00
CA GLY A 66 -17.22 -5.15 10.98
C GLY A 66 -18.46 -4.31 11.33
N ALA A 67 -19.65 -4.90 11.26
CA ALA A 67 -20.89 -4.19 11.51
C ALA A 67 -21.12 -3.77 12.96
N LYS A 68 -20.44 -4.40 13.91
CA LYS A 68 -20.55 -4.06 15.34
C LYS A 68 -19.95 -2.68 15.62
N PRO A 69 -20.45 -1.96 16.63
CA PRO A 69 -19.81 -0.74 17.11
C PRO A 69 -18.37 -0.98 17.60
N ILE A 70 -17.50 0.02 17.46
CA ILE A 70 -16.18 0.00 18.08
C ILE A 70 -16.31 -0.04 19.61
N ALA A 71 -15.48 -0.87 20.24
CA ALA A 71 -15.37 -0.92 21.69
C ALA A 71 -14.25 0.00 22.22
N TYR A 72 -13.34 0.43 21.34
CA TYR A 72 -12.16 1.18 21.67
C TYR A 72 -11.92 2.37 20.71
N PRO A 73 -11.24 3.41 21.20
CA PRO A 73 -11.02 3.69 22.61
C PRO A 73 -12.31 4.18 23.28
N ALA A 74 -12.37 4.14 24.62
CA ALA A 74 -13.58 4.48 25.39
C ALA A 74 -14.30 5.78 24.95
N PRO A 75 -13.59 6.87 24.55
CA PRO A 75 -14.26 8.08 24.05
C PRO A 75 -15.13 7.90 22.81
N LEU A 76 -14.89 6.86 21.99
CA LEU A 76 -15.69 6.60 20.78
C LEU A 76 -16.69 5.45 20.95
N ALA A 77 -16.61 4.68 22.05
CA ALA A 77 -17.48 3.53 22.25
C ALA A 77 -18.98 3.92 22.27
N ALA A 78 -19.30 5.11 22.82
CA ALA A 78 -20.66 5.63 22.87
C ALA A 78 -21.14 6.24 21.52
N ALA A 79 -20.24 6.47 20.57
CA ALA A 79 -20.57 7.11 19.30
C ALA A 79 -21.27 6.16 18.30
N GLY A 80 -21.35 4.86 18.61
CA GLY A 80 -22.01 3.88 17.75
C GLY A 80 -21.32 3.65 16.39
N ILE A 81 -20.08 4.16 16.22
CA ILE A 81 -19.32 4.05 14.98
C ILE A 81 -19.04 2.57 14.71
N PRO A 82 -19.42 2.02 13.55
CA PRO A 82 -19.12 0.64 13.18
C PRO A 82 -17.61 0.38 13.08
N GLN A 83 -17.14 -0.80 13.48
CA GLN A 83 -15.75 -1.23 13.35
C GLN A 83 -15.22 -1.13 11.92
N ARG A 84 -16.08 -1.41 10.94
CA ARG A 84 -15.76 -1.27 9.51
C ARG A 84 -15.39 0.16 9.12
N SER A 85 -15.96 1.19 9.76
CA SER A 85 -15.58 2.58 9.49
C SER A 85 -14.19 2.90 10.02
N ALA A 86 -13.82 2.36 11.18
CA ALA A 86 -12.46 2.48 11.71
C ALA A 86 -11.44 1.71 10.86
N LEU A 87 -11.80 0.53 10.36
CA LEU A 87 -10.99 -0.25 9.42
C LEU A 87 -10.75 0.52 8.11
N LEU A 88 -11.83 1.07 7.52
CA LEU A 88 -11.74 1.87 6.31
C LEU A 88 -10.84 3.10 6.53
N LEU A 89 -11.03 3.83 7.63
CA LEU A 89 -10.17 4.95 7.97
C LEU A 89 -8.71 4.52 8.08
N ALA A 90 -8.43 3.46 8.84
CA ALA A 90 -7.07 2.98 9.07
C ALA A 90 -6.40 2.56 7.75
N GLY A 91 -7.10 1.80 6.92
CA GLY A 91 -6.61 1.38 5.60
C GLY A 91 -6.35 2.56 4.66
N LEU A 92 -7.25 3.53 4.61
CA LEU A 92 -7.08 4.75 3.80
C LEU A 92 -5.87 5.57 4.23
N MET A 93 -5.64 5.72 5.54
CA MET A 93 -4.52 6.50 6.08
C MET A 93 -3.16 5.87 5.80
N VAL A 94 -3.09 4.55 5.71
CA VAL A 94 -1.85 3.82 5.40
C VAL A 94 -1.74 3.41 3.94
N GLY A 95 -2.75 3.71 3.12
CA GLY A 95 -2.74 3.46 1.68
C GLY A 95 -2.99 2.00 1.28
N ILE A 96 -3.71 1.22 2.11
CA ILE A 96 -4.22 -0.09 1.69
C ILE A 96 -5.14 0.13 0.47
N PRO A 97 -4.97 -0.64 -0.62
CA PRO A 97 -5.82 -0.50 -1.79
C PRO A 97 -7.30 -0.71 -1.47
N THR A 98 -8.16 0.14 -2.02
CA THR A 98 -9.62 0.06 -1.96
C THR A 98 -10.22 -0.84 -3.04
N LYS A 99 -9.35 -1.58 -3.75
CA LYS A 99 -9.67 -2.67 -4.67
C LYS A 99 -8.97 -3.93 -4.19
N SER A 100 -9.62 -5.08 -4.28
CA SER A 100 -9.13 -6.37 -3.78
C SER A 100 -9.51 -7.52 -4.70
N ALA A 101 -9.28 -8.75 -4.27
CA ALA A 101 -9.60 -9.95 -5.04
C ALA A 101 -11.05 -9.96 -5.56
N HIS A 102 -12.02 -9.58 -4.73
CA HIS A 102 -13.45 -9.62 -5.10
C HIS A 102 -14.12 -8.25 -5.16
N MET A 103 -13.45 -7.18 -4.72
CA MET A 103 -14.05 -5.84 -4.63
C MET A 103 -13.34 -4.86 -5.56
N ASP A 104 -14.08 -4.26 -6.49
CA ASP A 104 -13.59 -3.19 -7.39
C ASP A 104 -13.68 -1.78 -6.77
N GLY A 105 -14.22 -1.67 -5.56
CA GLY A 105 -14.37 -0.44 -4.81
C GLY A 105 -15.56 0.43 -5.24
N ILE A 106 -16.16 0.20 -6.40
CA ILE A 106 -17.12 1.13 -7.05
C ILE A 106 -18.50 0.51 -7.30
N SER A 107 -18.57 -0.80 -7.49
CA SER A 107 -19.83 -1.51 -7.73
C SER A 107 -20.76 -1.38 -6.52
N THR A 108 -22.06 -1.41 -6.81
CA THR A 108 -23.14 -1.19 -5.85
C THR A 108 -24.16 -2.33 -5.89
N SER A 109 -24.99 -2.42 -4.84
CA SER A 109 -26.15 -3.29 -4.76
C SER A 109 -27.33 -2.55 -4.14
N ALA A 110 -28.50 -3.20 -4.05
CA ALA A 110 -29.67 -2.62 -3.39
C ALA A 110 -29.43 -2.23 -1.92
N VAL A 111 -28.41 -2.81 -1.27
CA VAL A 111 -28.08 -2.57 0.15
C VAL A 111 -26.67 -2.00 0.37
N ILE A 112 -25.84 -1.89 -0.67
CA ILE A 112 -24.48 -1.36 -0.61
C ILE A 112 -24.32 -0.24 -1.63
N ALA A 113 -24.14 0.98 -1.13
CA ALA A 113 -23.79 2.13 -1.95
C ALA A 113 -22.30 2.12 -2.36
N GLU A 114 -21.99 2.89 -3.40
CA GLU A 114 -20.63 3.07 -3.94
C GLU A 114 -19.68 3.55 -2.83
N HIS A 115 -18.44 3.05 -2.83
CA HIS A 115 -17.38 3.43 -1.88
C HIS A 115 -17.72 3.25 -0.38
N SER A 116 -18.84 2.58 -0.05
CA SER A 116 -19.21 2.24 1.32
C SER A 116 -18.62 0.88 1.70
N ILE A 117 -19.46 -0.12 2.01
CA ILE A 117 -19.04 -1.47 2.39
C ILE A 117 -18.11 -2.10 1.35
N ASN A 118 -18.27 -1.82 0.05
CA ASN A 118 -17.41 -2.35 -1.00
C ASN A 118 -15.91 -2.03 -0.75
N ALA A 119 -15.57 -0.75 -0.58
CA ALA A 119 -14.18 -0.33 -0.32
C ALA A 119 -13.66 -0.81 1.04
N THR A 120 -14.53 -0.90 2.05
CA THR A 120 -14.16 -1.45 3.35
C THR A 120 -13.82 -2.92 3.29
N VAL A 121 -14.61 -3.70 2.54
CA VAL A 121 -14.35 -5.12 2.33
C VAL A 121 -13.08 -5.31 1.50
N ALA A 122 -12.82 -4.43 0.53
CA ALA A 122 -11.57 -4.44 -0.21
C ALA A 122 -10.35 -4.28 0.71
N ILE A 123 -10.41 -3.31 1.62
CA ILE A 123 -9.39 -3.10 2.64
C ILE A 123 -9.29 -4.33 3.54
N LEU A 124 -10.41 -4.91 3.99
CA LEU A 124 -10.42 -6.11 4.84
C LEU A 124 -9.69 -7.28 4.18
N GLU A 125 -10.01 -7.60 2.92
CA GLU A 125 -9.35 -8.66 2.16
C GLU A 125 -7.85 -8.40 1.98
N ASN A 126 -7.47 -7.16 1.74
CA ASN A 126 -6.07 -6.78 1.56
C ASN A 126 -5.27 -6.75 2.87
N SER A 127 -5.95 -6.52 4.01
CA SER A 127 -5.31 -6.24 5.30
C SER A 127 -4.52 -7.42 5.84
N GLN A 128 -5.01 -8.65 5.67
CA GLN A 128 -4.34 -9.82 6.22
C GLN A 128 -2.94 -9.98 5.64
N GLU A 129 -2.81 -9.86 4.32
CA GLU A 129 -1.53 -9.99 3.66
C GLU A 129 -0.64 -8.77 3.89
N ALA A 130 -1.21 -7.56 3.89
CA ALA A 130 -0.48 -6.34 4.20
C ALA A 130 0.16 -6.40 5.60
N LEU A 131 -0.60 -6.78 6.63
CA LEU A 131 -0.11 -6.93 8.00
C LEU A 131 0.84 -8.13 8.15
N GLY A 132 0.62 -9.20 7.38
CA GLY A 132 1.59 -10.30 7.26
C GLY A 132 2.95 -9.80 6.78
N THR A 133 2.96 -9.01 5.70
CA THR A 133 4.18 -8.37 5.20
C THR A 133 4.79 -7.41 6.22
N GLY A 134 3.96 -6.57 6.85
CA GLY A 134 4.40 -5.66 7.92
C GLY A 134 5.06 -6.40 9.08
N THR A 135 4.54 -7.57 9.43
CA THR A 135 5.12 -8.45 10.47
C THR A 135 6.49 -8.96 10.05
N PHE A 136 6.59 -9.65 8.92
CA PHE A 136 7.83 -10.35 8.56
C PHE A 136 8.92 -9.40 8.08
N ALA A 137 8.56 -8.35 7.34
CA ALA A 137 9.50 -7.31 6.96
C ALA A 137 9.91 -6.47 8.18
N GLY A 138 8.97 -6.14 9.07
CA GLY A 138 9.27 -5.46 10.34
C GLY A 138 10.18 -6.29 11.26
N GLN A 139 9.96 -7.60 11.36
CA GLN A 139 10.86 -8.52 12.05
C GLN A 139 12.26 -8.48 11.44
N ALA A 140 12.36 -8.64 10.11
CA ALA A 140 13.65 -8.63 9.42
C ALA A 140 14.40 -7.31 9.62
N ILE A 141 13.69 -6.17 9.60
CA ILE A 141 14.27 -4.87 9.91
C ILE A 141 14.74 -4.83 11.37
N GLY A 142 13.92 -5.28 12.32
CA GLY A 142 14.28 -5.35 13.73
C GLY A 142 15.54 -6.19 14.00
N GLU A 143 15.76 -7.27 13.26
CA GLU A 143 17.00 -8.06 13.33
C GLU A 143 18.24 -7.27 12.89
N LEU A 144 18.09 -6.42 11.87
CA LEU A 144 19.16 -5.59 11.31
C LEU A 144 19.47 -4.37 12.18
N VAL A 145 18.44 -3.65 12.61
CA VAL A 145 18.60 -2.30 13.21
C VAL A 145 18.42 -2.28 14.72
N GLY A 146 17.82 -3.32 15.30
CA GLY A 146 17.42 -3.40 16.70
C GLY A 146 15.99 -2.93 16.95
N ALA A 147 15.54 -3.02 18.21
CA ALA A 147 14.23 -2.54 18.64
C ALA A 147 14.07 -1.02 18.46
N GLY A 148 12.82 -0.58 18.34
CA GLY A 148 12.50 0.85 18.36
C GLY A 148 12.71 1.58 17.04
N PHE A 149 12.72 0.88 15.90
CA PHE A 149 12.81 1.54 14.59
C PHE A 149 11.53 2.25 14.15
N TYR A 150 10.38 1.90 14.75
CA TYR A 150 9.10 2.56 14.50
C TYR A 150 8.96 3.82 15.35
N ASP A 151 8.64 4.94 14.70
CA ASP A 151 8.34 6.22 15.34
C ASP A 151 7.13 6.84 14.64
N ASN A 152 6.14 7.27 15.41
CA ASN A 152 4.99 8.03 14.89
C ASN A 152 4.79 9.37 15.61
N THR A 153 5.79 9.84 16.36
CA THR A 153 5.71 11.08 17.14
C THR A 153 5.46 12.31 16.27
N LYS A 154 5.85 12.24 14.99
CA LYS A 154 5.67 13.29 13.98
C LYS A 154 4.61 12.97 12.94
N THR A 155 3.89 11.86 13.08
CA THR A 155 2.85 11.48 12.12
C THR A 155 1.65 12.41 12.25
N ASP A 156 1.36 13.15 11.18
CA ASP A 156 0.12 13.91 11.06
C ASP A 156 -0.97 13.02 10.46
N TRP A 157 -1.72 12.36 11.34
CA TRP A 157 -2.82 11.47 10.97
C TRP A 157 -3.87 12.14 10.09
N ALA A 158 -4.17 13.42 10.32
CA ALA A 158 -5.17 14.13 9.53
C ALA A 158 -4.66 14.35 8.09
N ALA A 159 -3.37 14.57 7.91
CA ALA A 159 -2.78 14.73 6.57
C ALA A 159 -2.72 13.42 5.77
N LEU A 160 -2.81 12.25 6.42
CA LEU A 160 -2.81 10.95 5.74
C LEU A 160 -4.16 10.60 5.09
N LEU A 161 -5.25 11.18 5.58
CA LEU A 161 -6.56 11.12 4.94
C LEU A 161 -6.72 12.35 4.04
N SER A 162 -6.63 12.16 2.72
CA SER A 162 -6.80 13.28 1.79
C SER A 162 -8.24 13.81 1.83
N ALA A 163 -8.44 15.10 1.51
CA ALA A 163 -9.79 15.66 1.38
C ALA A 163 -10.63 14.91 0.32
N ALA A 164 -9.97 14.44 -0.75
CA ALA A 164 -10.60 13.62 -1.77
C ALA A 164 -11.06 12.27 -1.20
N ASP A 165 -10.23 11.57 -0.42
CA ASP A 165 -10.61 10.31 0.23
C ASP A 165 -11.71 10.53 1.28
N SER A 166 -11.60 11.57 2.10
CA SER A 166 -12.60 11.92 3.11
C SER A 166 -13.98 12.15 2.50
N GLY A 167 -14.05 12.84 1.36
CA GLY A 167 -15.30 13.06 0.63
C GLY A 167 -15.78 11.79 -0.09
N ARG A 168 -14.88 11.11 -0.80
CA ARG A 168 -15.20 9.91 -1.60
C ARG A 168 -15.72 8.75 -0.75
N PHE A 169 -15.12 8.54 0.43
CA PHE A 169 -15.44 7.42 1.32
C PHE A 169 -16.31 7.83 2.52
N ASN A 170 -16.88 9.05 2.51
CA ASN A 170 -17.59 9.63 3.65
C ASN A 170 -18.69 8.71 4.22
N LEU A 171 -19.49 8.13 3.33
CA LEU A 171 -20.57 7.22 3.71
C LEU A 171 -20.04 5.95 4.39
N GLY A 172 -18.95 5.36 3.87
CA GLY A 172 -18.30 4.21 4.50
C GLY A 172 -17.63 4.56 5.84
N LEU A 173 -17.17 5.81 5.97
CA LEU A 173 -16.54 6.36 7.17
C LEU A 173 -17.57 6.79 8.24
N SER A 174 -18.87 6.61 7.99
CA SER A 174 -19.98 7.02 8.87
C SER A 174 -20.13 8.54 9.06
N GLY A 175 -19.77 9.32 8.04
CA GLY A 175 -19.99 10.76 8.02
C GLY A 175 -18.90 11.59 8.71
N ASP A 176 -19.00 12.91 8.54
CA ASP A 176 -17.98 13.87 9.00
C ASP A 176 -17.76 13.82 10.52
N ASP A 177 -18.81 13.63 11.32
CA ASP A 177 -18.70 13.54 12.77
C ASP A 177 -17.90 12.32 13.22
N ALA A 178 -18.09 11.17 12.56
CA ALA A 178 -17.33 9.96 12.84
C ALA A 178 -15.87 10.12 12.42
N ILE A 179 -15.59 10.73 11.26
CA ILE A 179 -14.24 11.05 10.80
C ILE A 179 -13.55 11.98 11.81
N ALA A 180 -14.21 13.08 12.19
CA ALA A 180 -13.69 14.05 13.14
C ALA A 180 -13.44 13.41 14.52
N GLY A 181 -14.35 12.56 14.99
CA GLY A 181 -14.20 11.82 16.23
C GLY A 181 -12.99 10.88 16.22
N MET A 182 -12.86 10.06 15.18
CA MET A 182 -11.73 9.13 15.03
C MET A 182 -10.38 9.85 14.90
N LEU A 183 -10.29 10.90 14.07
CA LEU A 183 -9.07 11.71 13.94
C LEU A 183 -8.76 12.51 15.22
N GLY A 184 -9.78 12.99 15.91
CA GLY A 184 -9.66 13.69 17.19
C GLY A 184 -9.04 12.81 18.27
N VAL A 185 -9.52 11.56 18.38
CA VAL A 185 -8.91 10.55 19.26
C VAL A 185 -7.46 10.28 18.89
N LEU A 186 -7.14 10.16 17.60
CA LEU A 186 -5.76 9.94 17.18
C LEU A 186 -4.83 11.06 17.64
N ARG A 187 -5.29 12.28 17.90
CA ARG A 187 -4.46 13.36 18.45
C ARG A 187 -4.15 13.19 19.96
N LEU A 188 -4.97 12.45 20.68
CA LEU A 188 -4.90 12.30 22.14
C LEU A 188 -4.21 11.01 22.58
N VAL A 189 -4.31 9.94 21.78
CA VAL A 189 -3.72 8.65 22.13
C VAL A 189 -2.18 8.72 22.15
N PRO A 190 -1.53 8.04 23.11
CA PRO A 190 -0.07 8.04 23.23
C PRO A 190 0.62 7.60 21.93
N ARG A 191 1.69 8.31 21.58
CA ARG A 191 2.56 8.02 20.43
C ARG A 191 3.63 6.99 20.77
N VAL A 192 4.08 6.26 19.76
CA VAL A 192 5.28 5.42 19.83
C VAL A 192 6.48 6.28 19.47
N LYS A 193 7.39 6.45 20.42
CA LYS A 193 8.68 7.09 20.23
C LYS A 193 9.73 6.04 19.91
N GLY A 194 10.38 6.20 18.75
CA GLY A 194 11.45 5.31 18.32
C GLY A 194 12.76 5.58 19.06
N ASP A 195 13.64 4.58 19.07
CA ASP A 195 15.04 4.77 19.42
C ASP A 195 15.74 5.53 18.30
N PRO A 196 16.35 6.71 18.55
CA PRO A 196 16.94 7.52 17.49
C PRO A 196 18.01 6.79 16.66
N ALA A 197 18.77 5.87 17.27
CA ALA A 197 19.81 5.14 16.56
C ALA A 197 19.22 4.04 15.67
N ALA A 198 18.21 3.30 16.14
CA ALA A 198 17.47 2.32 15.34
C ALA A 198 16.74 2.99 14.17
N VAL A 199 16.07 4.13 14.40
CA VAL A 199 15.41 4.93 13.35
C VAL A 199 16.41 5.41 12.30
N ALA A 200 17.59 5.90 12.70
CA ALA A 200 18.62 6.33 11.77
C ALA A 200 19.13 5.17 10.91
N LYS A 201 19.38 3.99 11.51
CA LYS A 201 19.77 2.78 10.78
C LYS A 201 18.69 2.30 9.82
N PHE A 202 17.42 2.35 10.23
CA PHE A 202 16.29 1.98 9.38
C PHE A 202 16.21 2.86 8.13
N LYS A 203 16.32 4.18 8.29
CA LYS A 203 16.38 5.11 7.15
C LYS A 203 17.57 4.86 6.23
N ALA A 204 18.71 4.47 6.80
CA ALA A 204 19.90 4.15 6.01
C ALA A 204 19.74 2.90 5.11
N LEU A 205 18.72 2.06 5.34
CA LEU A 205 18.42 0.91 4.48
C LEU A 205 17.88 1.33 3.09
N ASP A 206 17.38 2.57 2.92
CA ASP A 206 16.85 3.10 1.64
C ASP A 206 17.94 3.46 0.60
N SER A 207 19.06 2.73 0.57
CA SER A 207 20.27 3.06 -0.20
C SER A 207 20.18 2.88 -1.73
N ILE A 208 19.07 3.30 -2.35
CA ILE A 208 18.86 3.19 -3.80
C ILE A 208 19.65 4.28 -4.53
N ASN A 209 20.50 3.84 -5.47
CA ASN A 209 21.21 4.73 -6.37
C ASN A 209 20.43 4.97 -7.68
N TYR A 210 19.90 6.18 -7.86
CA TYR A 210 19.15 6.59 -9.05
C TYR A 210 20.02 7.12 -10.21
N THR A 211 21.34 6.88 -10.18
CA THR A 211 22.28 7.36 -11.21
C THR A 211 22.66 6.30 -12.25
N SER A 212 22.15 5.08 -12.13
CA SER A 212 22.37 4.04 -13.14
C SER A 212 21.88 4.50 -14.52
N ASP A 213 22.62 4.09 -15.56
CA ASP A 213 22.32 4.27 -16.99
C ASP A 213 21.69 3.02 -17.63
N LYS A 214 21.65 1.90 -16.90
CA LYS A 214 21.03 0.65 -17.36
C LYS A 214 19.51 0.80 -17.45
N PRO A 215 18.84 0.16 -18.43
CA PRO A 215 17.38 0.16 -18.47
C PRO A 215 16.76 -0.46 -17.20
N THR A 216 15.79 0.23 -16.61
CA THR A 216 14.98 -0.23 -15.48
C THR A 216 13.53 -0.34 -15.92
N ILE A 217 12.98 -1.55 -15.95
CA ILE A 217 11.59 -1.82 -16.35
C ILE A 217 10.82 -2.39 -15.15
N LEU A 218 9.90 -1.60 -14.60
CA LEU A 218 9.06 -1.98 -13.46
C LEU A 218 7.72 -2.53 -13.95
N LEU A 219 7.19 -3.52 -13.24
CA LEU A 219 5.82 -4.01 -13.39
C LEU A 219 5.20 -4.16 -12.00
N SER A 220 4.02 -3.58 -11.81
CA SER A 220 3.27 -3.60 -10.55
C SER A 220 1.79 -3.86 -10.79
N ASN A 221 1.11 -4.46 -9.83
CA ASN A 221 -0.35 -4.47 -9.81
C ASN A 221 -0.86 -3.09 -9.35
N GLU A 222 -1.94 -2.59 -9.95
CA GLU A 222 -2.59 -1.34 -9.55
C GLU A 222 -2.95 -1.34 -8.05
N ALA A 223 -3.54 -2.44 -7.59
CA ALA A 223 -3.96 -2.69 -6.22
C ALA A 223 -3.08 -3.76 -5.54
N ASP A 224 -1.76 -3.64 -5.68
CA ASP A 224 -0.82 -4.48 -4.92
C ASP A 224 -0.92 -4.15 -3.42
N ARG A 225 -1.23 -5.17 -2.61
CA ARG A 225 -1.44 -5.07 -1.16
C ARG A 225 -0.19 -5.34 -0.32
N LEU A 226 0.92 -5.75 -0.92
CA LEU A 226 2.19 -6.00 -0.21
C LEU A 226 3.27 -4.98 -0.55
N VAL A 227 3.40 -4.67 -1.83
CA VAL A 227 4.32 -3.64 -2.34
C VAL A 227 3.48 -2.65 -3.12
N PHE A 228 2.92 -1.67 -2.40
CA PHE A 228 1.98 -0.71 -2.96
C PHE A 228 2.52 -0.11 -4.26
N ALA A 229 1.65 0.04 -5.26
CA ALA A 229 2.00 0.55 -6.58
C ALA A 229 2.71 1.92 -6.56
N GLY A 230 2.43 2.73 -5.53
CA GLY A 230 3.12 3.98 -5.24
C GLY A 230 4.63 3.86 -5.06
N ASN A 231 5.17 2.68 -4.71
CA ASN A 231 6.62 2.44 -4.68
C ASN A 231 7.24 2.62 -6.08
N SER A 232 6.58 2.11 -7.11
CA SER A 232 7.05 2.28 -8.49
C SER A 232 6.99 3.74 -8.92
N ALA A 233 5.92 4.46 -8.53
CA ALA A 233 5.80 5.89 -8.80
C ALA A 233 6.91 6.69 -8.11
N LEU A 234 7.18 6.41 -6.82
CA LEU A 234 8.27 7.05 -6.07
C LEU A 234 9.63 6.79 -6.70
N TYR A 235 9.90 5.55 -7.13
CA TYR A 235 11.14 5.24 -7.84
C TYR A 235 11.27 6.05 -9.13
N VAL A 236 10.21 6.12 -9.94
CA VAL A 236 10.19 6.89 -11.19
C VAL A 236 10.44 8.38 -10.92
N ASP A 237 9.83 8.96 -9.89
CA ASP A 237 10.04 10.35 -9.51
C ASP A 237 11.48 10.64 -9.07
N ASN A 238 12.08 9.75 -8.26
CA ASN A 238 13.48 9.87 -7.84
C ASN A 238 14.44 9.69 -9.03
N ALA A 239 14.17 8.74 -9.93
CA ALA A 239 14.91 8.57 -11.17
C ALA A 239 14.80 9.82 -12.06
N ARG A 240 13.63 10.44 -12.13
CA ARG A 240 13.36 11.68 -12.88
C ARG A 240 14.11 12.87 -12.29
N ALA A 241 14.13 13.01 -10.98
CA ALA A 241 14.92 14.04 -10.29
C ALA A 241 16.42 13.88 -10.60
N SER A 242 16.93 12.65 -10.49
CA SER A 242 18.32 12.32 -10.81
C SER A 242 18.66 12.59 -12.29
N TYR A 243 17.77 12.23 -13.21
CA TYR A 243 17.90 12.54 -14.64
C TYR A 243 17.97 14.05 -14.90
N LYS A 244 17.06 14.84 -14.31
CA LYS A 244 17.05 16.30 -14.43
C LYS A 244 18.35 16.92 -13.91
N ALA A 245 18.88 16.45 -12.79
CA ALA A 245 20.16 16.91 -12.24
C ALA A 245 21.34 16.61 -13.19
N ARG A 246 21.40 15.41 -13.77
CA ARG A 246 22.43 15.07 -14.79
C ARG A 246 22.28 15.91 -16.06
N LEU A 247 21.04 16.18 -16.48
CA LEU A 247 20.76 16.98 -17.66
C LEU A 247 21.21 18.44 -17.45
N ALA A 248 21.04 18.99 -16.25
CA ALA A 248 21.55 20.31 -15.90
C ALA A 248 23.09 20.35 -15.99
N LYS A 249 23.80 19.34 -15.47
CA LYS A 249 25.27 19.24 -15.60
C LYS A 249 25.72 19.16 -17.07
N TYR A 250 25.02 18.38 -17.90
CA TYR A 250 25.29 18.32 -19.34
C TYR A 250 25.10 19.69 -20.02
N LYS A 251 23.99 20.39 -19.73
CA LYS A 251 23.73 21.73 -20.27
C LYS A 251 24.78 22.77 -19.81
N ALA A 252 25.35 22.58 -18.64
CA ALA A 252 26.45 23.39 -18.11
C ALA A 252 27.85 22.95 -18.62
N GLY A 253 27.95 21.95 -19.49
CA GLY A 253 29.22 21.46 -20.04
C GLY A 253 30.07 20.64 -19.07
N THR A 254 29.55 20.30 -17.88
CA THR A 254 30.29 19.58 -16.82
C THR A 254 29.89 18.10 -16.70
N GLY A 255 29.05 17.61 -17.60
CA GLY A 255 28.58 16.22 -17.59
C GLY A 255 28.27 15.68 -18.98
N THR A 256 27.99 14.38 -19.05
CA THR A 256 27.57 13.68 -20.28
C THR A 256 26.06 13.78 -20.48
N LYS A 257 25.60 13.73 -21.73
CA LYS A 257 24.16 13.76 -22.05
C LYS A 257 23.45 12.56 -21.42
N PRO A 258 22.54 12.75 -20.45
CA PRO A 258 21.83 11.62 -19.88
C PRO A 258 20.75 11.11 -20.83
N MET A 259 20.51 9.80 -20.78
CA MET A 259 19.37 9.15 -21.43
C MET A 259 18.35 8.75 -20.36
N TRP A 260 17.07 8.92 -20.67
CA TRP A 260 16.00 8.38 -19.82
C TRP A 260 15.96 6.86 -19.99
N ASN A 261 15.96 6.14 -18.86
CA ASN A 261 16.17 4.69 -18.83
C ASN A 261 15.14 3.95 -17.96
N THR A 262 14.06 4.61 -17.53
CA THR A 262 13.06 3.99 -16.66
C THR A 262 11.71 3.87 -17.35
N LEU A 263 11.10 2.70 -17.28
CA LEU A 263 9.71 2.46 -17.66
C LEU A 263 8.99 1.82 -16.48
N ALA A 264 7.81 2.32 -16.12
CA ALA A 264 6.91 1.67 -15.18
C ALA A 264 5.64 1.22 -15.91
N LEU A 265 5.29 -0.05 -15.70
CA LEU A 265 4.08 -0.67 -16.17
C LEU A 265 3.22 -1.08 -14.97
N TYR A 266 1.92 -1.04 -15.18
CA TYR A 266 0.90 -1.35 -14.21
C TYR A 266 -0.09 -2.31 -14.84
N ALA A 267 -0.27 -3.47 -14.22
CA ALA A 267 -1.43 -4.31 -14.47
C ALA A 267 -2.61 -3.65 -13.75
N LEU A 268 -3.56 -3.17 -14.53
CA LEU A 268 -4.78 -2.51 -14.09
C LEU A 268 -5.84 -3.55 -13.75
N THR A 269 -6.73 -3.16 -12.85
CA THR A 269 -7.95 -3.89 -12.56
C THR A 269 -8.95 -3.70 -13.69
N PRO A 270 -9.84 -4.68 -13.95
CA PRO A 270 -11.04 -4.43 -14.74
C PRO A 270 -11.86 -3.29 -14.13
N GLU A 271 -12.61 -2.56 -14.96
CA GLU A 271 -13.40 -1.42 -14.50
C GLU A 271 -14.40 -1.79 -13.39
N THR A 272 -15.10 -2.91 -13.57
CA THR A 272 -15.98 -3.51 -12.55
C THR A 272 -15.83 -5.03 -12.55
N TYR A 273 -15.86 -5.64 -11.37
CA TYR A 273 -15.80 -7.10 -11.21
C TYR A 273 -16.44 -7.60 -9.90
N THR A 274 -16.87 -6.72 -9.00
CA THR A 274 -17.57 -7.14 -7.78
C THR A 274 -18.84 -7.91 -8.12
N LYS A 275 -19.06 -9.02 -7.42
CA LYS A 275 -20.32 -9.77 -7.44
C LYS A 275 -21.01 -9.69 -6.10
N TYR A 276 -22.33 -9.65 -6.14
CA TYR A 276 -23.18 -9.69 -4.97
C TYR A 276 -24.07 -10.93 -5.03
N THR A 277 -24.31 -11.52 -3.87
CA THR A 277 -25.35 -12.54 -3.66
C THR A 277 -26.74 -11.95 -3.90
N ASP A 278 -27.77 -12.80 -3.98
CA ASP A 278 -29.17 -12.36 -4.09
C ASP A 278 -29.62 -11.46 -2.92
N ALA A 279 -28.99 -11.61 -1.75
CA ALA A 279 -29.22 -10.76 -0.59
C ALA A 279 -28.55 -9.36 -0.72
N GLY A 280 -27.82 -9.11 -1.80
CA GLY A 280 -27.08 -7.87 -2.04
C GLY A 280 -25.77 -7.74 -1.26
N LEU A 281 -25.35 -8.80 -0.56
CA LEU A 281 -24.06 -8.86 0.15
C LEU A 281 -22.94 -9.34 -0.78
N PRO A 282 -21.67 -8.93 -0.54
CA PRO A 282 -20.58 -9.32 -1.42
C PRO A 282 -20.40 -10.84 -1.49
N ASP A 283 -20.15 -11.34 -2.69
CA ASP A 283 -19.97 -12.77 -2.96
C ASP A 283 -18.48 -13.14 -3.03
N PHE A 284 -17.97 -13.73 -1.95
CA PHE A 284 -16.59 -14.21 -1.87
C PHE A 284 -16.36 -15.59 -2.51
N ALA A 285 -17.40 -16.23 -3.03
CA ALA A 285 -17.28 -17.45 -3.83
C ALA A 285 -17.18 -17.15 -5.34
N ALA A 286 -17.43 -15.89 -5.74
CA ALA A 286 -17.28 -15.44 -7.11
C ALA A 286 -15.82 -15.49 -7.57
N PRO A 287 -15.56 -15.55 -8.90
CA PRO A 287 -14.21 -15.42 -9.42
C PRO A 287 -13.54 -14.11 -8.98
N VAL A 288 -12.27 -14.21 -8.60
CA VAL A 288 -11.43 -13.04 -8.32
C VAL A 288 -11.18 -12.22 -9.59
N ALA A 289 -10.78 -10.96 -9.43
CA ALA A 289 -10.37 -10.11 -10.54
C ALA A 289 -9.24 -10.77 -11.35
N GLU A 290 -9.36 -10.73 -12.67
CA GLU A 290 -8.40 -11.36 -13.59
C GLU A 290 -7.05 -10.62 -13.66
N SER A 291 -6.97 -9.38 -13.17
CA SER A 291 -5.78 -8.54 -13.27
C SER A 291 -5.75 -7.45 -12.19
N GLY A 292 -4.54 -6.96 -11.89
CA GLY A 292 -4.30 -5.73 -11.16
C GLY A 292 -4.51 -5.78 -9.65
N VAL A 293 -4.88 -6.93 -9.09
CA VAL A 293 -5.04 -7.14 -7.64
C VAL A 293 -4.06 -8.17 -7.09
N GLY A 294 -3.85 -8.14 -5.78
CA GLY A 294 -2.93 -9.03 -5.09
C GLY A 294 -1.47 -8.78 -5.41
N HIS A 295 -0.59 -9.69 -5.00
CA HIS A 295 0.85 -9.47 -5.09
C HIS A 295 1.48 -10.24 -6.24
N GLN A 296 1.99 -9.52 -7.24
CA GLN A 296 2.62 -10.10 -8.43
C GLN A 296 1.74 -11.13 -9.17
N SER A 297 0.42 -11.04 -8.99
CA SER A 297 -0.58 -11.90 -9.65
C SER A 297 -0.81 -11.45 -11.09
N PHE A 298 0.24 -11.51 -11.91
CA PHE A 298 0.18 -11.12 -13.32
C PHE A 298 -0.35 -12.26 -14.18
N THR A 299 -1.12 -11.93 -15.21
CA THR A 299 -1.45 -12.91 -16.25
C THR A 299 -0.18 -13.37 -16.95
N GLN A 300 -0.22 -14.56 -17.57
CA GLN A 300 0.92 -15.04 -18.35
C GLN A 300 1.27 -14.05 -19.48
N ALA A 301 0.26 -13.42 -20.10
CA ALA A 301 0.47 -12.42 -21.14
C ALA A 301 1.19 -11.18 -20.60
N GLN A 302 0.77 -10.67 -19.44
CA GLN A 302 1.41 -9.55 -18.75
C GLN A 302 2.87 -9.84 -18.40
N MET A 303 3.14 -10.97 -17.76
CA MET A 303 4.50 -11.39 -17.40
C MET A 303 5.37 -11.56 -18.64
N MET A 304 4.88 -12.23 -19.68
CA MET A 304 5.64 -12.41 -20.92
C MET A 304 5.86 -11.11 -21.68
N GLY A 305 4.92 -10.17 -21.63
CA GLY A 305 5.08 -8.82 -22.16
C GLY A 305 6.25 -8.11 -21.49
N TRP A 306 6.27 -8.08 -20.16
CA TRP A 306 7.36 -7.49 -19.38
C TRP A 306 8.71 -8.17 -19.62
N VAL A 307 8.78 -9.50 -19.66
CA VAL A 307 10.02 -10.26 -19.97
C VAL A 307 10.55 -9.93 -21.37
N LYS A 308 9.68 -9.80 -22.37
CA LYS A 308 10.10 -9.39 -23.73
C LYS A 308 10.69 -7.99 -23.75
N LEU A 309 10.13 -7.05 -22.99
CA LEU A 309 10.71 -5.71 -22.84
C LEU A 309 12.07 -5.74 -22.16
N LEU A 310 12.21 -6.50 -21.08
CA LEU A 310 13.50 -6.69 -20.41
C LEU A 310 14.55 -7.26 -21.39
N ALA A 311 14.18 -8.29 -22.15
CA ALA A 311 15.08 -8.90 -23.14
C ALA A 311 15.47 -7.94 -24.26
N GLN A 312 14.51 -7.13 -24.76
CA GLN A 312 14.80 -6.10 -25.76
C GLN A 312 15.70 -5.00 -25.19
N SER A 313 15.45 -4.57 -23.95
CA SER A 313 16.27 -3.58 -23.26
C SER A 313 17.68 -4.07 -22.99
N ALA A 314 17.85 -5.33 -22.62
CA ALA A 314 19.16 -5.95 -22.46
C ALA A 314 19.95 -5.98 -23.78
N LYS A 315 19.29 -6.28 -24.91
CA LYS A 315 19.92 -6.31 -26.24
C LYS A 315 20.30 -4.92 -26.75
N THR A 316 19.48 -3.92 -26.48
CA THR A 316 19.63 -2.56 -27.05
C THR A 316 20.35 -1.59 -26.13
N GLY A 317 20.47 -1.92 -24.84
CA GLY A 317 20.92 -1.00 -23.80
C GLY A 317 19.95 0.16 -23.53
N LYS A 318 18.69 0.08 -23.98
CA LYS A 318 17.71 1.17 -23.91
C LYS A 318 16.39 0.72 -23.30
N ALA A 319 15.77 1.55 -22.47
CA ALA A 319 14.39 1.34 -22.06
C ALA A 319 13.43 1.52 -23.27
N PRO A 320 12.28 0.81 -23.31
CA PRO A 320 11.27 1.05 -24.32
C PRO A 320 10.79 2.50 -24.29
N SER A 321 10.48 3.05 -25.46
CA SER A 321 9.97 4.43 -25.53
C SER A 321 8.51 4.50 -25.08
N GLN A 322 8.11 5.64 -24.53
CA GLN A 322 6.69 5.90 -24.20
C GLN A 322 5.79 5.75 -25.44
N LYS A 323 6.29 6.14 -26.63
CA LYS A 323 5.57 5.94 -27.90
C LYS A 323 5.28 4.46 -28.19
N PHE A 324 6.20 3.57 -27.84
CA PHE A 324 5.98 2.13 -28.00
C PHE A 324 4.91 1.62 -27.02
N VAL A 325 4.96 2.05 -25.76
CA VAL A 325 3.97 1.66 -24.73
C VAL A 325 2.57 2.18 -25.06
N GLY A 326 2.46 3.41 -25.58
CA GLY A 326 1.20 3.97 -26.08
C GLY A 326 0.77 3.46 -27.46
N SER A 327 1.45 2.46 -28.03
CA SER A 327 1.11 1.94 -29.36
C SER A 327 0.02 0.87 -29.30
N SER A 328 -0.74 0.75 -30.39
CA SER A 328 -1.70 -0.34 -30.59
C SER A 328 -1.06 -1.73 -30.64
N ILE A 329 0.25 -1.82 -30.84
CA ILE A 329 0.99 -3.08 -30.79
C ILE A 329 1.15 -3.53 -29.33
N PHE A 330 1.48 -2.59 -28.44
CA PHE A 330 1.63 -2.89 -27.02
C PHE A 330 0.28 -3.20 -26.37
N ALA A 331 -0.77 -2.47 -26.73
CA ALA A 331 -2.13 -2.70 -26.26
C ALA A 331 -2.68 -4.12 -26.57
N LYS A 332 -2.09 -4.83 -27.55
CA LYS A 332 -2.46 -6.21 -27.90
C LYS A 332 -1.83 -7.26 -26.98
N ILE A 333 -0.86 -6.89 -26.14
CA ILE A 333 -0.24 -7.85 -25.21
C ILE A 333 -1.29 -8.32 -24.20
N ASP A 334 -1.95 -7.37 -23.54
CA ASP A 334 -2.98 -7.61 -22.56
C ASP A 334 -3.78 -6.30 -22.39
N PRO A 335 -5.12 -6.33 -22.42
CA PRO A 335 -5.93 -5.12 -22.34
C PRO A 335 -5.83 -4.42 -20.98
N ASN A 336 -5.39 -5.13 -19.94
CA ASN A 336 -5.25 -4.61 -18.59
C ASN A 336 -3.82 -4.11 -18.30
N LEU A 337 -2.89 -4.09 -19.26
CA LEU A 337 -1.64 -3.34 -19.09
C LEU A 337 -1.86 -1.87 -19.42
N ASN A 338 -1.39 -0.97 -18.55
CA ASN A 338 -1.48 0.45 -18.83
C ASN A 338 -0.73 0.80 -20.13
N THR A 339 -1.44 1.43 -21.06
CA THR A 339 -0.88 2.02 -22.28
C THR A 339 -0.61 3.50 -22.12
N ASP A 340 -1.17 4.12 -21.09
CA ASP A 340 -0.94 5.52 -20.75
C ASP A 340 0.43 5.67 -20.07
N PRO A 341 1.40 6.34 -20.72
CA PRO A 341 2.73 6.56 -20.16
C PRO A 341 2.73 7.54 -18.97
N ASP A 342 1.62 8.26 -18.75
CA ASP A 342 1.44 9.22 -17.67
C ASP A 342 0.51 8.69 -16.56
N PHE A 343 0.06 7.43 -16.64
CA PHE A 343 -0.72 6.79 -15.59
C PHE A 343 0.02 6.88 -14.23
N LEU A 344 -0.71 7.34 -13.22
CA LEU A 344 -0.20 7.47 -11.87
C LEU A 344 -1.05 6.59 -10.93
N PRO A 345 -0.45 5.58 -10.27
CA PRO A 345 -1.17 4.79 -9.28
C PRO A 345 -1.41 5.62 -8.00
N ASN A 346 -2.15 5.04 -7.06
CA ASN A 346 -2.18 5.56 -5.69
C ASN A 346 -0.75 5.68 -5.12
N LEU A 347 -0.39 6.89 -4.73
CA LEU A 347 0.93 7.21 -4.21
C LEU A 347 1.10 6.66 -2.79
N LEU A 348 2.35 6.43 -2.40
CA LEU A 348 2.68 6.16 -1.01
C LEU A 348 2.28 7.34 -0.12
N LYS A 349 1.81 7.01 1.08
CA LYS A 349 1.47 8.00 2.11
C LYS A 349 2.69 8.70 2.69
N TYR A 350 3.82 7.98 2.70
CA TYR A 350 5.12 8.52 3.08
C TYR A 350 6.04 8.65 1.88
N LYS A 351 6.88 9.68 1.91
CA LYS A 351 8.03 9.83 1.02
C LYS A 351 9.29 9.68 1.87
N SER A 352 10.25 8.91 1.38
CA SER A 352 11.56 8.68 1.99
C SER A 352 12.55 9.78 1.64
#